data_AF-A0A843EF18-F1
#
_entry.id   AF-A0A843EF18-F1
#
_cell.length_a   1.000
_cell.length_b   1.000
_cell.length_c   1.000
_cell.angle_alpha   90.00
_cell.angle_beta   90.00
_cell.angle_gamma   90.00
#
_symmetry.space_group_name_H-M   'P 1'
#
loop_
_entity.id
_entity.type
_entity.pdbx_description
1 polymer ?
#
loop_
_entity_poly.entity_id
_entity_poly.type
_entity_poly.pdbx_seq_one_letter_code
_entity_poly.pdbx_strand_id
1 'polypeptide(L)'
;MTEKVAIKTWSDLKDLTSTADIEIPADPLDRVLGQEEAIALAKIAARQRRHLLLVGPPGTGTSMIARAISKQRPTPKTEVRVANTPQNPERPFLQVVEEERVV
;
A
#
# COMPACT_ATOMS: atom_id res chain seq x y z
N MET A 1 1.34 8.88 -27.56
CA MET A 1 1.67 8.08 -26.37
C MET A 1 1.50 6.63 -26.78
N THR A 2 2.57 5.84 -26.74
CA THR A 2 2.53 4.42 -27.12
C THR A 2 1.57 3.67 -26.20
N GLU A 3 0.69 2.85 -26.77
CA GLU A 3 -0.23 2.01 -26.01
C GLU A 3 0.59 0.95 -25.25
N LYS A 4 0.37 0.83 -23.94
CA LYS A 4 1.07 -0.15 -23.13
C LYS A 4 0.45 -1.52 -23.30
N VAL A 5 1.27 -2.56 -23.38
CA VAL A 5 0.83 -3.94 -23.63
C VAL A 5 0.96 -4.78 -22.36
N ALA A 6 -0.11 -5.50 -22.02
CA ALA A 6 -0.09 -6.49 -20.96
C ALA A 6 0.60 -7.78 -21.43
N ILE A 7 1.73 -8.11 -20.80
CA ILE A 7 2.55 -9.28 -21.14
C ILE A 7 2.18 -10.45 -20.21
N LYS A 8 1.86 -11.61 -20.78
CA LYS A 8 1.55 -12.83 -20.00
C LYS A 8 2.46 -14.00 -20.35
N THR A 9 2.95 -14.04 -21.59
CA THR A 9 3.76 -15.13 -22.11
C THR A 9 5.05 -14.62 -22.73
N TRP A 10 6.02 -15.52 -22.89
CA TRP A 10 7.28 -15.22 -23.57
C TRP A 10 7.10 -14.81 -25.04
N SER A 11 5.99 -15.21 -25.67
CA SER A 11 5.69 -14.81 -27.05
C SER A 11 5.35 -13.33 -27.16
N ASP A 12 4.69 -12.77 -26.15
CA ASP A 12 4.26 -11.36 -26.12
C ASP A 12 5.46 -10.39 -26.04
N LEU A 13 6.63 -10.89 -25.62
CA LEU A 13 7.88 -10.12 -25.53
C LEU A 13 8.58 -9.90 -26.88
N LYS A 14 8.25 -10.69 -27.91
CA LYS A 14 9.00 -10.69 -29.17
C LYS A 14 8.89 -9.39 -29.95
N ASP A 15 7.76 -8.71 -29.82
CA ASP A 15 7.45 -7.48 -30.55
C ASP A 15 7.77 -6.21 -29.74
N LEU A 16 8.30 -6.37 -28.51
CA LEU A 16 8.65 -5.26 -27.62
C LEU A 16 10.04 -4.70 -27.94
N THR A 17 10.12 -3.39 -28.15
CA THR A 17 11.39 -2.70 -28.33
C THR A 17 11.97 -2.19 -27.01
N SER A 18 11.09 -1.83 -26.05
CA SER A 18 11.49 -1.29 -24.74
C SER A 18 10.58 -1.79 -23.62
N THR A 19 11.12 -1.85 -22.40
CA THR A 19 10.33 -2.13 -21.18
C THR A 19 9.36 -0.99 -20.83
N ALA A 20 9.54 0.20 -21.43
CA ALA A 20 8.62 1.32 -21.26
C ALA A 20 7.20 1.03 -21.79
N ASP A 21 7.11 0.10 -22.75
CA ASP A 21 5.86 -0.30 -23.40
C ASP A 21 5.09 -1.36 -22.58
N ILE A 22 5.70 -1.89 -21.51
CA ILE A 22 5.06 -2.89 -20.64
C ILE A 22 4.06 -2.21 -19.70
N GLU A 23 2.83 -2.74 -19.67
CA GLU A 23 1.83 -2.33 -18.70
C GLU A 23 2.20 -2.81 -17.29
N ILE A 24 2.27 -1.88 -16.33
CA ILE A 24 2.55 -2.20 -14.93
C ILE A 24 1.23 -2.19 -14.16
N PRO A 25 0.90 -3.25 -13.40
CA PRO A 25 -0.34 -3.31 -12.61
C PRO A 25 -0.54 -2.10 -11.70
N ALA A 26 -1.76 -1.60 -11.60
CA ALA A 26 -2.09 -0.46 -10.75
C ALA A 26 -1.98 -0.81 -9.25
N ASP A 27 -2.50 -1.99 -8.85
CA ASP A 27 -2.39 -2.50 -7.47
C ASP A 27 -0.94 -2.94 -7.21
N PRO A 28 -0.24 -2.39 -6.20
CA PRO A 28 1.10 -2.83 -5.86
C PRO A 28 1.18 -4.30 -5.40
N LEU A 29 0.09 -4.90 -4.91
CA LEU A 29 0.09 -6.34 -4.57
C LEU A 29 0.26 -7.21 -5.81
N ASP A 30 -0.30 -6.80 -6.94
CA ASP A 30 -0.20 -7.54 -8.21
C ASP A 30 1.17 -7.36 -8.89
N ARG A 31 2.05 -6.53 -8.32
CA ARG A 31 3.46 -6.38 -8.75
C ARG A 31 4.41 -7.33 -8.01
N VAL A 32 3.93 -8.00 -6.96
CA VAL A 32 4.73 -8.96 -6.20
C VAL A 32 4.81 -10.26 -6.99
N LEU A 33 6.03 -10.75 -7.22
CA LEU A 33 6.29 -11.93 -8.05
C LEU A 33 6.61 -13.15 -7.18
N GLY A 34 6.02 -14.31 -7.51
CA GLY A 34 6.37 -15.61 -6.92
C GLY A 34 6.01 -15.77 -5.43
N GLN A 35 5.02 -15.01 -4.94
CA GLN A 35 4.52 -15.11 -3.56
C GLN A 35 2.99 -15.12 -3.53
N GLU A 36 2.37 -15.99 -4.33
CA GLU A 36 0.93 -16.07 -4.53
C GLU A 36 0.18 -16.31 -3.20
N GLU A 37 0.70 -17.19 -2.35
CA GLU A 37 0.13 -17.48 -1.03
C GLU A 37 0.19 -16.27 -0.10
N ALA A 38 1.34 -15.58 -0.03
CA ALA A 38 1.50 -14.40 0.80
C ALA A 38 0.58 -13.26 0.34
N ILE A 39 0.41 -13.08 -0.98
CA ILE A 39 -0.50 -12.10 -1.56
C ILE A 39 -1.95 -12.45 -1.21
N ALA A 40 -2.36 -13.72 -1.30
CA ALA A 40 -3.70 -14.15 -0.94
C ALA A 40 -4.02 -13.88 0.54
N LEU A 41 -3.11 -14.25 1.45
CA LEU A 41 -3.23 -13.98 2.88
C LEU A 41 -3.23 -12.48 3.18
N ALA A 42 -2.38 -11.71 2.50
CA ALA A 42 -2.32 -10.25 2.60
C ALA A 42 -3.66 -9.60 2.22
N LYS A 43 -4.28 -10.02 1.11
CA LYS A 43 -5.59 -9.52 0.66
C LYS A 43 -6.70 -9.85 1.67
N ILE A 44 -6.66 -11.03 2.29
CA ILE A 44 -7.61 -11.43 3.35
C ILE A 44 -7.43 -10.54 4.58
N ALA A 45 -6.20 -10.39 5.06
CA ALA A 45 -5.88 -9.60 6.24
C ALA A 45 -6.20 -8.11 6.04
N ALA A 46 -5.94 -7.55 4.85
CA ALA A 46 -6.30 -6.19 4.50
C ALA A 46 -7.81 -5.96 4.63
N ARG A 47 -8.61 -6.86 4.05
CA ARG A 47 -10.09 -6.80 4.08
C ARG A 47 -10.65 -6.96 5.50
N GLN A 48 -10.10 -7.89 6.27
CA GLN A 48 -10.57 -8.20 7.62
C GLN A 48 -9.92 -7.34 8.72
N ARG A 49 -9.05 -6.40 8.34
CA ARG A 49 -8.27 -5.54 9.26
C ARG A 49 -7.45 -6.33 10.29
N ARG A 50 -6.88 -7.47 9.90
CA ARG A 50 -6.01 -8.29 10.76
C ARG A 50 -4.56 -7.82 10.71
N HIS A 51 -3.83 -8.12 11.78
CA HIS A 51 -2.37 -7.95 11.82
C HIS A 51 -1.70 -9.07 11.01
N LEU A 52 -0.52 -8.76 10.46
CA LEU A 52 0.31 -9.70 9.72
C LEU A 52 1.73 -9.65 10.27
N LEU A 53 2.36 -10.83 10.35
CA LEU A 53 3.78 -10.96 10.53
C LEU A 53 4.34 -11.55 9.23
N LEU A 54 5.21 -10.80 8.56
CA LEU A 54 5.88 -11.24 7.35
C LEU A 54 7.33 -11.58 7.69
N VAL A 55 7.72 -12.84 7.47
CA VAL A 55 9.06 -13.34 7.79
C VAL A 55 9.74 -13.80 6.50
N GLY A 56 10.95 -13.31 6.25
CA GLY A 56 11.73 -13.71 5.10
C GLY A 56 13.11 -13.06 5.07
N PRO A 57 14.02 -13.55 4.23
CA PRO A 57 15.32 -12.92 3.99
C PRO A 57 15.20 -11.45 3.54
N PRO A 58 16.23 -10.62 3.78
CA PRO A 58 16.24 -9.26 3.26
C PRO A 58 16.12 -9.26 1.72
N GLY A 59 15.38 -8.30 1.18
CA GLY A 59 15.20 -8.16 -0.28
C GLY A 59 14.09 -9.02 -0.89
N THR A 60 13.32 -9.77 -0.09
CA THR A 60 12.23 -10.64 -0.58
C THR A 60 10.88 -9.94 -0.74
N GLY A 61 10.81 -8.61 -0.72
CA GLY A 61 9.56 -7.88 -0.97
C GLY A 61 8.61 -7.75 0.23
N THR A 62 9.05 -8.10 1.43
CA THR A 62 8.31 -7.94 2.70
C THR A 62 7.72 -6.53 2.87
N SER A 63 8.55 -5.49 2.66
CA SER A 63 8.13 -4.09 2.73
C SER A 63 7.20 -3.69 1.57
N MET A 64 7.33 -4.33 0.41
CA MET A 64 6.45 -4.08 -0.74
C MET A 64 5.03 -4.54 -0.43
N ILE A 65 4.89 -5.76 0.10
CA ILE A 65 3.59 -6.31 0.53
C ILE A 65 2.97 -5.41 1.62
N ALA A 66 3.73 -5.02 2.64
CA ALA A 66 3.23 -4.15 3.70
C ALA A 66 2.72 -2.80 3.17
N ARG A 67 3.45 -2.16 2.24
CA ARG A 67 3.04 -0.90 1.59
C ARG A 67 1.83 -1.08 0.67
N ALA A 68 1.70 -2.24 0.03
CA ALA A 68 0.57 -2.53 -0.83
C ALA A 68 -0.72 -2.68 0.00
N ILE A 69 -0.65 -3.37 1.14
CA ILE A 69 -1.75 -3.51 2.09
C ILE A 69 -2.19 -2.16 2.67
N SER A 70 -1.25 -1.26 3.00
CA SER A 70 -1.61 0.05 3.55
C SER A 70 -2.42 0.90 2.56
N LYS A 71 -2.18 0.75 1.25
CA LYS A 71 -2.94 1.44 0.20
C LYS A 71 -4.35 0.89 -0.02
N GLN A 72 -4.64 -0.34 0.41
CA GLN A 72 -5.99 -0.90 0.33
C GLN A 72 -6.93 -0.38 1.43
N ARG A 73 -6.39 0.34 2.43
CA ARG A 73 -7.22 0.97 3.46
C ARG A 73 -7.79 2.29 2.94
N PRO A 74 -9.01 2.65 3.37
CA PRO A 74 -9.54 3.97 3.09
C PRO A 74 -8.59 5.04 3.63
N THR A 75 -8.52 6.16 2.92
CA THR A 75 -7.79 7.34 3.40
C THR A 75 -8.32 7.75 4.78
N PRO A 76 -7.43 8.10 5.72
CA PRO A 76 -7.86 8.59 7.02
C PRO A 76 -8.64 9.89 6.85
N LYS A 77 -9.80 9.97 7.50
CA LYS A 77 -10.67 11.16 7.52
C LYS A 77 -10.51 12.02 8.77
N THR A 78 -9.54 11.66 9.61
CA THR A 78 -9.36 12.24 10.94
C THR A 78 -7.92 12.66 11.11
N GLU A 79 -7.71 13.85 11.65
CA GLU A 79 -6.41 14.36 12.08
C GLU A 79 -6.33 14.34 13.62
N VAL A 80 -5.18 13.97 14.18
CA VAL A 80 -4.95 14.04 15.63
C VAL A 80 -4.10 15.26 15.94
N ARG A 81 -4.64 16.20 16.73
CA ARG A 81 -3.97 17.43 17.17
C ARG A 81 -3.69 17.42 18.66
N VAL A 82 -2.57 18.01 19.05
CA VAL A 82 -2.24 18.25 20.46
C VAL A 82 -2.69 19.65 20.84
N ALA A 83 -3.60 19.77 21.80
CA ALA A 83 -4.09 21.05 22.28
C ALA A 83 -3.06 21.70 23.21
N ASN A 84 -2.78 22.98 23.00
CA ASN A 84 -2.02 23.77 23.96
C ASN A 84 -2.83 23.89 25.25
N THR A 85 -2.36 23.24 26.32
CA THR A 85 -3.06 23.15 27.61
C THR A 85 -2.21 23.79 28.72
N PRO A 86 -2.23 25.13 28.87
CA PRO A 86 -1.34 25.84 29.79
C PRO A 86 -1.52 25.43 31.26
N GLN A 87 -2.73 25.02 31.64
CA GLN A 87 -3.04 24.61 33.02
C GLN A 87 -2.46 23.23 33.38
N ASN A 88 -2.16 22.39 32.39
CA ASN A 88 -1.53 21.08 32.61
C ASN A 88 -0.62 20.68 31.43
N PRO A 89 0.58 21.26 31.33
CA PRO A 89 1.49 21.03 30.21
C PRO A 89 1.94 19.57 30.07
N GLU A 90 2.04 18.83 31.17
CA GLU A 90 2.49 17.42 31.21
C GLU A 90 1.42 16.44 30.71
N ARG A 91 0.16 16.88 30.60
CA ARG A 91 -0.97 16.08 30.10
C ARG A 91 -1.81 16.88 29.11
N PRO A 92 -1.26 17.17 27.92
CA PRO A 92 -1.99 17.89 26.89
C PRO A 92 -3.14 17.05 26.36
N PHE A 93 -4.26 17.71 26.05
CA PHE A 93 -5.40 17.02 25.46
C PHE A 93 -5.17 16.70 23.97
N LEU A 94 -5.56 15.51 23.55
CA LEU A 94 -5.61 15.12 22.14
C LEU A 94 -6.99 15.41 21.57
N GLN A 95 -7.02 16.09 20.43
CA GLN A 95 -8.23 16.36 19.67
C GLN A 95 -8.21 15.54 18.39
N VAL A 96 -9.30 14.82 18.12
CA VAL A 96 -9.54 14.16 16.84
C VAL A 96 -10.43 15.08 16.02
N VAL A 97 -9.92 15.58 14.91
CA VAL A 97 -10.61 16.54 14.02
C VAL A 97 -11.01 15.81 12.75
N GLU A 98 -12.30 15.85 12.42
CA GLU A 98 -12.84 15.29 11.16
C GLU A 98 -12.42 16.14 9.95
N GLU A 99 -12.39 15.50 8.78
CA GLU A 99 -11.93 16.04 7.49
C GLU A 99 -12.57 17.39 7.15
N GLU A 100 -13.85 17.62 7.45
CA GLU A 100 -14.55 18.88 7.15
C GLU A 100 -14.03 20.08 7.95
N ARG A 101 -13.28 19.83 9.03
CA ARG A 101 -12.71 20.85 9.92
C ARG A 101 -11.19 20.95 9.82
N VAL A 102 -10.58 20.14 8.96
CA VAL A 102 -9.17 20.25 8.60
C VAL A 102 -9.07 21.35 7.53
N VAL A 103 -8.50 22.50 7.92
CA VAL A 103 -8.27 23.67 7.06
C VAL A 103 -6.95 23.51 6.31
#